data_AF-A0A6A5WEH1-F1
#
_entry.id   AF-A0A6A5WEH1-F1
#
_cell.length_a   1.000
_cell.length_b   1.000
_cell.length_c   1.000
_cell.angle_alpha   90.00
_cell.angle_beta   90.00
_cell.angle_gamma   90.00
#
_symmetry.space_group_name_H-M   'P 1'
#
loop_
_entity.id
_entity.type
_entity.pdbx_description
1 polymer ?
#
loop_
_entity_poly.entity_id
_entity_poly.type
_entity_poly.pdbx_seq_one_letter_code
_entity_poly.pdbx_strand_id
1 'polypeptide(L)'
;MSFTISCVQMCPSTNEIIADIGALSVITKEDQGQAHILFPECFEYLLAEQQKSRVWGSNSAQIDIILNSLAGLLALATRQRTASPQSPQSSSLHARIEGGQAALQTDLQNWAVQDSTVNHFRTYHQEGSPSFSANCNVLPALLGEAEEGLDQEDIEKALAFLLELEESGPIHGKWNIPAQYSRMLFVQVSVLILEQHNVGHVEKLASKSFPERIIGAICRLMSQTLSKQRYDGSWDGSLEVTSYSIITAGYALSLPWGAAVKDYLRDSIRQGRDYVQAKYSHLDNTYFLWIEKVSYRSLLLHSVYCSAAPHLHIIDATWAPFIVDGFTLPQGNLKKTQYLISNLPLFQGVHFASLELVLVEAQLMTAQLKSFRNSLFNRSDIPMTVEKYLGAISMIWVTCNHKNNRGLSYKTMWEMVLLSLFNLQVDEYMESVVARMPQADISLLMDHLKYQSKLASMAATNPSPKFANGSVQADVDPYSGLLKDTPVHGAFKALSLFMQQVTQHSSLTRSPATVQQEMALEI
;
A
#
# COMPACT_ATOMS: atom_id res chain seq x y z
N MET A 1 -34.78 -19.01 -5.52
CA MET A 1 -34.11 -19.53 -6.74
C MET A 1 -32.94 -20.37 -6.28
N SER A 2 -32.94 -21.67 -6.57
CA SER A 2 -31.83 -22.57 -6.21
C SER A 2 -30.65 -22.31 -7.14
N PHE A 3 -29.58 -21.73 -6.61
CA PHE A 3 -28.30 -21.60 -7.32
C PHE A 3 -27.56 -22.93 -7.21
N THR A 4 -27.53 -23.70 -8.29
CA THR A 4 -26.71 -24.93 -8.38
C THR A 4 -25.77 -24.76 -9.57
N ILE A 5 -24.57 -24.23 -9.31
CA ILE A 5 -23.49 -24.16 -10.31
C ILE A 5 -22.66 -25.43 -10.12
N SER A 6 -22.69 -26.34 -11.10
CA SER A 6 -21.74 -27.46 -11.13
C SER A 6 -20.40 -26.96 -11.68
N CYS A 7 -19.54 -26.44 -10.80
CA CYS A 7 -18.19 -25.97 -11.15
C CYS A 7 -17.33 -27.05 -11.84
N VAL A 8 -17.68 -28.33 -11.65
CA VAL A 8 -16.92 -29.50 -12.12
C VAL A 8 -17.12 -29.78 -13.62
N GLN A 9 -18.18 -29.26 -14.26
CA GLN A 9 -18.51 -29.60 -15.65
C GLN A 9 -17.93 -28.66 -16.73
N MET A 10 -17.21 -27.58 -16.36
CA MET A 10 -16.91 -26.49 -17.31
C MET A 10 -15.46 -26.37 -17.83
N CYS A 11 -14.46 -27.17 -17.40
CA CYS A 11 -13.12 -27.13 -18.02
C CYS A 11 -12.29 -28.42 -17.85
N PRO A 12 -11.52 -28.89 -18.86
CA PRO A 12 -10.77 -30.15 -18.79
C PRO A 12 -9.34 -30.06 -18.23
N SER A 13 -8.79 -28.87 -17.94
CA SER A 13 -7.44 -28.71 -17.38
C SER A 13 -7.48 -28.47 -15.86
N THR A 14 -7.20 -29.51 -15.08
CA THR A 14 -7.43 -29.59 -13.63
C THR A 14 -6.47 -28.78 -12.75
N ASN A 15 -5.34 -28.31 -13.28
CA ASN A 15 -4.26 -27.75 -12.44
C ASN A 15 -4.32 -26.21 -12.27
N GLU A 16 -4.99 -25.49 -13.16
CA GLU A 16 -5.08 -24.01 -13.10
C GLU A 16 -6.27 -23.52 -12.27
N ILE A 17 -7.18 -24.41 -11.86
CA ILE A 17 -8.47 -24.05 -11.26
C ILE A 17 -8.44 -24.15 -9.73
N ILE A 18 -7.39 -24.72 -9.11
CA ILE A 18 -7.33 -24.92 -7.65
C ILE A 18 -7.25 -23.57 -6.93
N ALA A 19 -6.50 -22.61 -7.46
CA ALA A 19 -6.47 -21.25 -6.90
C ALA A 19 -7.86 -20.59 -6.88
N ASP A 20 -8.59 -20.75 -7.98
CA ASP A 20 -9.93 -20.18 -8.17
C ASP A 20 -10.98 -20.91 -7.32
N ILE A 21 -10.89 -22.24 -7.20
CA ILE A 21 -11.73 -23.06 -6.30
C ILE A 21 -11.42 -22.72 -4.84
N GLY A 22 -10.16 -22.45 -4.50
CA GLY A 22 -9.73 -21.90 -3.21
C GLY A 22 -10.53 -20.67 -2.83
N ALA A 23 -10.51 -19.66 -3.71
CA ALA A 23 -11.27 -18.43 -3.52
C ALA A 23 -12.80 -18.66 -3.46
N LEU A 24 -13.34 -19.63 -4.21
CA LEU A 24 -14.76 -19.99 -4.18
C LEU A 24 -15.19 -20.59 -2.84
N SER A 25 -14.37 -21.47 -2.29
CA SER A 25 -14.69 -22.29 -1.13
C SER A 25 -14.82 -21.50 0.18
N VAL A 26 -14.33 -20.26 0.20
CA VAL A 26 -14.37 -19.36 1.37
C VAL A 26 -15.54 -18.39 1.36
N ILE A 27 -16.33 -18.35 0.28
CA ILE A 27 -17.47 -17.45 0.18
C ILE A 27 -18.61 -17.96 1.05
N THR A 28 -19.04 -17.12 1.98
CA THR A 28 -20.21 -17.36 2.82
C THR A 28 -21.38 -16.47 2.40
N LYS A 29 -22.60 -16.95 2.64
CA LYS A 29 -23.85 -16.21 2.58
C LYS A 29 -24.49 -16.24 3.96
N GLU A 30 -25.16 -15.17 4.33
CA GLU A 30 -26.01 -15.19 5.52
C GLU A 30 -27.42 -15.66 5.13
N ASP A 31 -27.94 -16.66 5.85
CA ASP A 31 -29.32 -17.12 5.73
C ASP A 31 -29.89 -17.23 7.14
N GLN A 32 -30.99 -16.53 7.42
CA GLN A 32 -31.66 -16.52 8.73
C GLN A 32 -30.75 -16.23 9.94
N GLY A 33 -29.76 -15.35 9.78
CA GLY A 33 -28.81 -15.00 10.85
C GLY A 33 -27.69 -16.03 11.08
N GLN A 34 -27.55 -17.02 10.20
CA GLN A 34 -26.43 -17.97 10.20
C GLN A 34 -25.63 -17.85 8.90
N ALA A 35 -24.30 -17.86 9.01
CA ALA A 35 -23.42 -17.88 7.86
C ALA A 35 -23.28 -19.31 7.31
N HIS A 36 -23.65 -19.50 6.04
CA HIS A 36 -23.52 -20.76 5.29
C HIS A 36 -22.53 -20.60 4.15
N ILE A 37 -21.79 -21.65 3.80
CA ILE A 37 -20.92 -21.63 2.61
C ILE A 37 -21.79 -21.58 1.36
N LEU A 38 -21.42 -20.73 0.40
CA LEU A 38 -22.14 -20.57 -0.85
C LEU A 38 -21.85 -21.71 -1.84
N PHE A 39 -20.62 -22.24 -1.83
CA PHE A 39 -20.14 -23.32 -2.70
C PHE A 39 -19.44 -24.46 -1.92
N PRO A 40 -20.17 -25.25 -1.11
CA PRO A 40 -19.58 -26.31 -0.28
C PRO A 40 -18.82 -27.37 -1.10
N GLU A 41 -19.26 -27.64 -2.34
CA GLU A 41 -18.64 -28.60 -3.25
C GLU A 41 -17.22 -28.19 -3.66
N CYS A 42 -16.95 -26.89 -3.74
CA CYS A 42 -15.61 -26.37 -4.01
C CYS A 42 -14.66 -26.70 -2.86
N PHE A 43 -15.14 -26.59 -1.62
CA PHE A 43 -14.36 -26.94 -0.45
C PHE A 43 -14.06 -28.45 -0.37
N GLU A 44 -15.06 -29.29 -0.69
CA GLU A 44 -14.88 -30.74 -0.75
C GLU A 44 -13.88 -31.15 -1.83
N TYR A 45 -13.93 -30.51 -3.00
CA TYR A 45 -12.95 -30.72 -4.06
C TYR A 45 -11.52 -30.38 -3.60
N LEU A 46 -11.32 -29.25 -2.93
CA LEU A 46 -10.00 -28.88 -2.39
C LEU A 46 -9.48 -29.90 -1.39
N LEU A 47 -10.34 -30.42 -0.51
CA LEU A 47 -9.95 -31.46 0.45
C LEU A 47 -9.53 -32.77 -0.24
N ALA A 48 -10.20 -33.12 -1.34
CA ALA A 48 -9.92 -34.32 -2.12
C ALA A 48 -8.62 -34.19 -2.94
N GLU A 49 -8.35 -33.01 -3.49
CA GLU A 49 -7.16 -32.74 -4.31
C GLU A 49 -5.88 -32.46 -3.51
N GLN A 50 -5.97 -32.28 -2.18
CA GLN A 50 -4.77 -32.17 -1.36
C GLN A 50 -4.03 -33.51 -1.38
N GLN A 51 -2.81 -33.49 -1.91
CA GLN A 51 -2.07 -34.71 -2.15
C GLN A 51 -1.36 -35.26 -0.91
N LYS A 52 -0.75 -36.45 -1.04
CA LYS A 52 0.08 -37.05 0.03
C LYS A 52 1.26 -36.19 0.43
N SER A 53 1.83 -35.43 -0.51
CA SER A 53 2.85 -34.41 -0.27
C SER A 53 2.33 -33.17 0.47
N ARG A 54 1.04 -33.15 0.84
CA ARG A 54 0.33 -32.07 1.53
C ARG A 54 0.16 -30.76 0.74
N VAL A 55 0.59 -30.75 -0.52
CA VAL A 55 0.44 -29.65 -1.49
C VAL A 55 -0.60 -29.99 -2.55
N TRP A 56 -0.99 -28.99 -3.35
CA TRP A 56 -1.91 -29.12 -4.47
C TRP A 56 -1.16 -28.99 -5.80
N GLY A 57 -1.53 -29.83 -6.79
CA GLY A 57 -1.02 -29.69 -8.16
C GLY A 57 0.40 -30.22 -8.42
N SER A 58 0.89 -31.26 -7.73
CA SER A 58 2.28 -31.78 -7.83
C SER A 58 2.81 -32.12 -9.23
N ASN A 59 1.94 -32.26 -10.23
CA ASN A 59 2.32 -32.48 -11.63
C ASN A 59 2.47 -31.17 -12.42
N SER A 60 2.49 -30.02 -11.75
CA SER A 60 2.56 -28.69 -12.34
C SER A 60 3.95 -28.08 -12.12
N ALA A 61 4.20 -26.88 -12.67
CA ALA A 61 5.42 -26.17 -12.34
C ALA A 61 5.48 -25.91 -10.82
N GLN A 62 6.68 -25.85 -10.23
CA GLN A 62 6.85 -25.61 -8.78
C GLN A 62 6.08 -24.38 -8.29
N ILE A 63 5.93 -23.36 -9.13
CA ILE A 63 5.14 -22.18 -8.81
C ILE A 63 3.63 -22.41 -8.81
N ASP A 64 3.11 -23.25 -9.72
CA ASP A 64 1.69 -23.62 -9.70
C ASP A 64 1.40 -24.46 -8.45
N ILE A 65 2.35 -25.30 -8.03
CA ILE A 65 2.26 -26.04 -6.76
C ILE A 65 2.18 -25.06 -5.59
N ILE A 66 3.06 -24.06 -5.55
CA ILE A 66 3.06 -23.01 -4.52
C ILE A 66 1.74 -22.25 -4.54
N LEU A 67 1.30 -21.70 -5.67
CA LEU A 67 0.07 -20.89 -5.78
C LEU A 67 -1.19 -21.68 -5.44
N ASN A 68 -1.32 -22.90 -5.96
CA ASN A 68 -2.44 -23.78 -5.65
C ASN A 68 -2.46 -24.18 -4.18
N SER A 69 -1.28 -24.40 -3.59
CA SER A 69 -1.17 -24.75 -2.17
C SER A 69 -1.46 -23.57 -1.25
N LEU A 70 -1.04 -22.36 -1.61
CA LEU A 70 -1.39 -21.13 -0.90
C LEU A 70 -2.92 -20.95 -0.89
N ALA A 71 -3.57 -21.11 -2.05
CA ALA A 71 -5.02 -20.99 -2.15
C ALA A 71 -5.78 -22.10 -1.43
N GLY A 72 -5.31 -23.35 -1.52
CA GLY A 72 -5.86 -24.48 -0.76
C GLY A 72 -5.74 -24.27 0.74
N LEU A 73 -4.58 -23.84 1.23
CA LEU A 73 -4.35 -23.54 2.64
C LEU A 73 -5.21 -22.38 3.15
N LEU A 74 -5.35 -21.30 2.37
CA LEU A 74 -6.24 -20.20 2.70
C LEU A 74 -7.69 -20.67 2.88
N ALA A 75 -8.15 -21.53 1.97
CA ALA A 75 -9.47 -22.12 2.05
C ALA A 75 -9.67 -22.95 3.33
N LEU A 76 -8.71 -23.83 3.64
CA LEU A 76 -8.75 -24.65 4.85
C LEU A 76 -8.70 -23.80 6.12
N ALA A 77 -7.80 -22.81 6.21
CA ALA A 77 -7.64 -21.95 7.37
C ALA A 77 -8.90 -21.09 7.60
N THR A 78 -9.48 -20.55 6.53
CA THR A 78 -10.75 -19.80 6.62
C THR A 78 -11.89 -20.70 7.10
N ARG A 79 -11.91 -21.97 6.68
CA ARG A 79 -12.88 -22.95 7.17
C ARG A 79 -12.67 -23.26 8.65
N GLN A 80 -11.43 -23.42 9.09
CA GLN A 80 -11.12 -23.69 10.51
C GLN A 80 -11.62 -22.56 11.41
N ARG A 81 -11.37 -21.29 11.02
CA ARG A 81 -11.84 -20.11 11.77
C ARG A 81 -13.35 -19.98 11.88
N THR A 82 -14.08 -20.44 10.86
CA THR A 82 -15.54 -20.37 10.82
C THR A 82 -16.23 -21.62 11.36
N ALA A 83 -15.50 -22.71 11.58
CA ALA A 83 -16.01 -23.95 12.13
C ALA A 83 -16.06 -23.90 13.67
N SER A 84 -17.06 -24.59 14.25
CA SER A 84 -17.15 -24.72 15.71
C SER A 84 -15.93 -25.49 16.26
N PRO A 85 -15.26 -24.99 17.33
CA PRO A 85 -14.02 -25.56 17.87
C PRO A 85 -14.13 -27.04 18.28
N GLN A 86 -15.35 -27.52 18.57
CA GLN A 86 -15.61 -28.88 19.07
C GLN A 86 -15.95 -29.89 17.95
N SER A 87 -15.89 -29.51 16.67
CA SER A 87 -16.23 -30.43 15.58
C SER A 87 -15.07 -31.41 15.29
N PRO A 88 -15.35 -32.71 15.01
CA PRO A 88 -14.34 -33.67 14.56
C PRO A 88 -13.64 -33.27 13.25
N GLN A 89 -14.27 -32.40 12.46
CA GLN A 89 -13.67 -31.81 11.26
C GLN A 89 -12.55 -30.81 11.60
N SER A 90 -12.62 -30.12 12.74
CA SER A 90 -11.64 -29.12 13.16
C SER A 90 -10.23 -29.72 13.33
N SER A 91 -10.12 -30.87 13.99
CA SER A 91 -8.83 -31.55 14.18
C SER A 91 -8.24 -32.11 12.88
N SER A 92 -9.08 -32.62 11.98
CA SER A 92 -8.63 -33.07 10.65
C SER A 92 -8.20 -31.90 9.76
N LEU A 93 -8.82 -30.72 9.89
CA LEU A 93 -8.44 -29.53 9.13
C LEU A 93 -7.12 -28.98 9.63
N HIS A 94 -6.96 -28.89 10.95
CA HIS A 94 -5.71 -28.42 11.57
C HIS A 94 -4.50 -29.24 11.08
N ALA A 95 -4.57 -30.57 11.14
CA ALA A 95 -3.47 -31.43 10.67
C ALA A 95 -3.19 -31.31 9.15
N ARG A 96 -4.21 -30.97 8.35
CA ARG A 96 -4.03 -30.71 6.91
C ARG A 96 -3.40 -29.34 6.63
N ILE A 97 -3.72 -28.35 7.45
CA ILE A 97 -3.18 -26.99 7.40
C ILE A 97 -1.71 -27.01 7.81
N GLU A 98 -1.38 -27.57 8.98
CA GLU A 98 0.00 -27.68 9.46
C GLU A 98 0.89 -28.43 8.46
N GLY A 99 0.44 -29.60 7.99
CA GLY A 99 1.19 -30.39 7.03
C GLY A 99 1.39 -29.68 5.68
N GLY A 100 0.38 -28.93 5.22
CA GLY A 100 0.50 -28.17 3.98
C GLY A 100 1.37 -26.93 4.13
N GLN A 101 1.34 -26.25 5.29
CA GLN A 101 2.22 -25.12 5.59
C GLN A 101 3.68 -25.56 5.65
N ALA A 102 4.00 -26.68 6.30
CA ALA A 102 5.37 -27.20 6.36
C ALA A 102 5.90 -27.58 4.96
N ALA A 103 5.06 -28.21 4.13
CA ALA A 103 5.42 -28.57 2.75
C ALA A 103 5.61 -27.31 1.87
N LEU A 104 4.68 -26.36 1.97
CA LEU A 104 4.78 -25.08 1.29
C LEU A 104 6.02 -24.28 1.71
N GLN A 105 6.37 -24.26 3.00
CA GLN A 105 7.58 -23.60 3.50
C GLN A 105 8.83 -24.21 2.88
N THR A 106 8.87 -25.54 2.74
CA THR A 106 9.96 -26.24 2.06
C THR A 106 10.04 -25.83 0.59
N ASP A 107 8.89 -25.74 -0.09
CA ASP A 107 8.83 -25.30 -1.49
C ASP A 107 9.26 -23.84 -1.66
N LEU A 108 8.85 -22.96 -0.75
CA LEU A 108 9.22 -21.54 -0.71
C LEU A 108 10.71 -21.35 -0.41
N GLN A 109 11.28 -22.11 0.52
CA GLN A 109 12.72 -22.06 0.82
C GLN A 109 13.55 -22.56 -0.36
N ASN A 110 13.16 -23.69 -0.97
CA ASN A 110 13.82 -24.19 -2.17
C ASN A 110 13.72 -23.21 -3.35
N TRP A 111 12.62 -22.45 -3.43
CA TRP A 111 12.44 -21.37 -4.39
C TRP A 111 13.30 -20.14 -4.05
N ALA A 112 13.35 -19.72 -2.78
CA ALA A 112 14.08 -18.55 -2.30
C ALA A 112 15.61 -18.72 -2.39
N VAL A 113 16.12 -19.94 -2.16
CA VAL A 113 17.55 -20.28 -2.26
C VAL A 113 18.10 -20.04 -3.69
N GLN A 114 17.24 -20.03 -4.72
CA GLN A 114 17.67 -19.78 -6.09
C GLN A 114 17.79 -18.29 -6.44
N ASP A 115 17.24 -17.35 -5.64
CA ASP A 115 17.30 -15.92 -5.97
C ASP A 115 17.15 -15.01 -4.73
N SER A 116 18.19 -14.96 -3.89
CA SER A 116 18.27 -14.09 -2.70
C SER A 116 18.30 -12.58 -3.00
N THR A 117 18.22 -12.19 -4.28
CA THR A 117 18.22 -10.78 -4.72
C THR A 117 16.84 -10.21 -5.02
N VAL A 118 15.79 -11.04 -5.00
CA VAL A 118 14.42 -10.62 -5.35
C VAL A 118 13.68 -10.13 -4.11
N ASN A 119 13.16 -8.91 -4.19
CA ASN A 119 12.34 -8.29 -3.14
C ASN A 119 10.87 -8.73 -3.13
N HIS A 120 10.48 -9.76 -3.89
CA HIS A 120 9.10 -10.22 -4.05
C HIS A 120 9.03 -11.71 -4.43
N PHE A 121 7.83 -12.29 -4.40
CA PHE A 121 7.57 -13.64 -4.90
C PHE A 121 7.23 -13.61 -6.39
N ARG A 122 7.99 -14.38 -7.19
CA ARG A 122 7.81 -14.46 -8.64
C ARG A 122 6.78 -15.52 -9.03
N THR A 123 6.05 -15.27 -10.11
CA THR A 123 5.09 -16.22 -10.71
C THR A 123 5.72 -17.22 -11.68
N TYR A 124 6.96 -16.99 -12.11
CA TYR A 124 7.79 -17.97 -12.83
C TYR A 124 9.25 -17.53 -12.81
N HIS A 125 10.18 -18.46 -13.00
CA HIS A 125 11.63 -18.18 -12.88
C HIS A 125 12.09 -17.01 -13.78
N GLN A 126 11.56 -16.91 -15.00
CA GLN A 126 11.91 -15.87 -15.98
C GLN A 126 10.86 -14.75 -16.05
N GLU A 127 10.28 -14.37 -14.91
CA GLU A 127 9.29 -13.29 -14.84
C GLU A 127 9.88 -11.92 -15.23
N GLY A 128 9.38 -11.35 -16.34
CA GLY A 128 9.82 -10.04 -16.82
C GLY A 128 9.22 -8.85 -16.05
N SER A 129 8.07 -9.02 -15.40
CA SER A 129 7.42 -7.99 -14.58
C SER A 129 6.75 -8.62 -13.36
N PRO A 130 6.96 -8.10 -12.15
CA PRO A 130 6.49 -8.73 -10.93
C PRO A 130 4.96 -8.69 -10.81
N SER A 131 4.37 -9.74 -10.24
CA SER A 131 2.92 -9.87 -10.10
C SER A 131 2.41 -9.35 -8.76
N PHE A 132 1.75 -8.19 -8.77
CA PHE A 132 1.13 -7.60 -7.58
C PHE A 132 0.08 -8.53 -6.95
N SER A 133 -0.89 -9.03 -7.73
CA SER A 133 -1.95 -9.90 -7.21
C SER A 133 -1.45 -11.25 -6.70
N ALA A 134 -0.39 -11.82 -7.30
CA ALA A 134 0.19 -13.06 -6.79
C ALA A 134 0.82 -12.84 -5.40
N ASN A 135 1.53 -11.73 -5.20
CA ASN A 135 2.10 -11.39 -3.89
C ASN A 135 0.99 -11.10 -2.86
N CYS A 136 -0.15 -10.53 -3.27
CA CYS A 136 -1.33 -10.44 -2.39
C CYS A 136 -1.83 -11.82 -1.96
N ASN A 137 -1.84 -12.83 -2.84
CA ASN A 137 -2.33 -14.17 -2.53
C ASN A 137 -1.35 -15.02 -1.70
N VAL A 138 -0.05 -14.71 -1.74
CA VAL A 138 0.96 -15.37 -0.91
C VAL A 138 0.72 -15.10 0.58
N LEU A 139 0.47 -13.83 0.91
CA LEU A 139 0.39 -13.36 2.29
C LEU A 139 -0.69 -14.05 3.15
N PRO A 140 -1.95 -14.23 2.72
CA PRO A 140 -2.96 -14.92 3.52
C PRO A 140 -2.56 -16.35 3.92
N ALA A 141 -1.84 -17.05 3.06
CA ALA A 141 -1.38 -18.40 3.35
C ALA A 141 -0.12 -18.42 4.23
N LEU A 142 0.75 -17.39 4.12
CA LEU A 142 1.79 -17.15 5.12
C LEU A 142 1.21 -16.72 6.48
N LEU A 143 0.01 -16.15 6.53
CA LEU A 143 -0.67 -15.73 7.77
C LEU A 143 -1.57 -16.83 8.38
N GLY A 144 -1.49 -18.08 7.88
CA GLY A 144 -2.23 -19.21 8.45
C GLY A 144 -1.79 -19.53 9.89
N GLU A 145 -2.66 -20.20 10.66
CA GLU A 145 -2.52 -20.51 12.10
C GLU A 145 -1.43 -21.56 12.43
N ALA A 146 -0.20 -21.38 11.92
CA ALA A 146 0.94 -22.17 12.40
C ALA A 146 1.56 -21.46 13.60
N GLU A 147 1.35 -22.03 14.80
CA GLU A 147 1.90 -21.53 16.06
C GLU A 147 3.45 -21.54 16.09
N GLU A 148 4.10 -22.32 15.22
CA GLU A 148 5.56 -22.44 15.19
C GLU A 148 6.07 -22.52 13.73
N GLY A 149 6.78 -21.47 13.28
CA GLY A 149 7.58 -21.54 12.04
C GLY A 149 7.22 -20.59 10.91
N LEU A 150 6.40 -19.56 11.12
CA LEU A 150 6.20 -18.54 10.09
C LEU A 150 7.45 -17.67 9.93
N ASP A 151 7.99 -17.65 8.72
CA ASP A 151 9.10 -16.77 8.38
C ASP A 151 8.58 -15.33 8.24
N GLN A 152 8.65 -14.59 9.35
CA GLN A 152 8.27 -13.18 9.39
C GLN A 152 8.99 -12.37 8.30
N GLU A 153 10.20 -12.78 7.92
CA GLU A 153 10.97 -12.16 6.84
C GLU A 153 10.22 -12.25 5.50
N ASP A 154 9.59 -13.38 5.19
CA ASP A 154 8.81 -13.57 3.96
C ASP A 154 7.53 -12.73 3.94
N ILE A 155 6.87 -12.58 5.10
CA ILE A 155 5.71 -11.70 5.24
C ILE A 155 6.14 -10.24 5.04
N GLU A 156 7.21 -9.80 5.72
CA GLU A 156 7.75 -8.45 5.56
C GLU A 156 8.15 -8.17 4.12
N LYS A 157 8.81 -9.12 3.46
CA LYS A 157 9.25 -9.03 2.07
C LYS A 157 8.06 -8.81 1.14
N ALA A 158 7.04 -9.66 1.19
CA ALA A 158 5.84 -9.50 0.35
C ALA A 158 5.11 -8.19 0.64
N LEU A 159 4.91 -7.86 1.93
CA LEU A 159 4.20 -6.66 2.33
C LEU A 159 4.93 -5.38 1.92
N ALA A 160 6.25 -5.33 2.13
CA ALA A 160 7.07 -4.18 1.74
C ALA A 160 7.01 -3.97 0.22
N PHE A 161 7.10 -5.04 -0.57
CA PHE A 161 6.96 -4.96 -2.02
C PHE A 161 5.60 -4.41 -2.46
N LEU A 162 4.49 -4.90 -1.86
CA LEU A 162 3.15 -4.45 -2.22
C LEU A 162 2.93 -2.98 -1.87
N LEU A 163 3.34 -2.54 -0.67
CA LEU A 163 3.25 -1.15 -0.26
C LEU A 163 4.12 -0.25 -1.15
N GLU A 164 5.33 -0.67 -1.47
CA GLU A 164 6.24 0.08 -2.35
C GLU A 164 5.64 0.29 -3.75
N LEU A 165 5.00 -0.73 -4.32
CA LEU A 165 4.32 -0.61 -5.62
C LEU A 165 3.08 0.28 -5.55
N GLU A 166 2.25 0.14 -4.50
CA GLU A 166 1.07 1.00 -4.31
C GLU A 166 1.48 2.48 -4.14
N GLU A 167 2.54 2.73 -3.38
CA GLU A 167 3.02 4.09 -3.13
C GLU A 167 3.68 4.73 -4.36
N SER A 168 4.18 3.90 -5.29
CA SER A 168 4.83 4.36 -6.52
C SER A 168 3.86 4.84 -7.59
N GLY A 169 2.58 4.42 -7.55
CA GLY A 169 1.60 4.85 -8.53
C GLY A 169 0.45 3.86 -8.74
N PRO A 170 -0.25 3.95 -9.89
CA PRO A 170 -1.35 3.05 -10.20
C PRO A 170 -0.95 1.58 -10.16
N ILE A 171 -1.75 0.77 -9.47
CA ILE A 171 -1.58 -0.68 -9.46
C ILE A 171 -1.98 -1.24 -10.82
N HIS A 172 -1.06 -1.93 -11.48
CA HIS A 172 -1.30 -2.65 -12.73
C HIS A 172 -1.27 -4.16 -12.46
N GLY A 173 -2.38 -4.83 -12.80
CA GLY A 173 -2.49 -6.28 -12.70
C GLY A 173 -1.84 -6.97 -13.90
N LYS A 174 -1.08 -8.03 -13.63
CA LYS A 174 -0.52 -8.89 -14.68
C LYS A 174 -1.56 -9.85 -15.28
N TRP A 175 -2.52 -10.25 -14.45
CA TRP A 175 -3.49 -11.30 -14.76
C TRP A 175 -4.88 -10.76 -15.08
N ASN A 176 -5.18 -9.53 -14.65
CA ASN A 176 -6.48 -8.88 -14.76
C ASN A 176 -6.28 -7.41 -15.16
N ILE A 177 -7.04 -6.96 -16.16
CA ILE A 177 -6.94 -5.61 -16.74
C ILE A 177 -7.44 -4.55 -15.74
N PRO A 178 -8.65 -4.67 -15.15
CA PRO A 178 -9.10 -3.79 -14.06
C PRO A 178 -8.17 -3.79 -12.84
N ALA A 179 -7.70 -2.61 -12.45
CA ALA A 179 -6.96 -2.43 -11.20
C ALA A 179 -7.79 -2.83 -9.96
N GLN A 180 -9.12 -2.82 -10.06
CA GLN A 180 -10.07 -3.16 -9.00
C GLN A 180 -9.84 -4.58 -8.47
N TYR A 181 -9.46 -5.53 -9.34
CA TYR A 181 -9.12 -6.89 -8.91
C TYR A 181 -7.94 -6.90 -7.94
N SER A 182 -6.83 -6.25 -8.33
CA SER A 182 -5.63 -6.16 -7.48
C SER A 182 -5.88 -5.37 -6.20
N ARG A 183 -6.71 -4.32 -6.25
CA ARG A 183 -7.11 -3.53 -5.08
C ARG A 183 -7.92 -4.35 -4.08
N MET A 184 -8.86 -5.16 -4.58
CA MET A 184 -9.65 -6.07 -3.77
C MET A 184 -8.73 -7.00 -2.97
N LEU A 185 -7.83 -7.71 -3.66
CA LEU A 185 -6.88 -8.62 -3.00
C LEU A 185 -5.99 -7.90 -1.99
N PHE A 186 -5.50 -6.70 -2.33
CA PHE A 186 -4.65 -5.92 -1.43
C PHE A 186 -5.38 -5.44 -0.18
N VAL A 187 -6.62 -4.95 -0.31
CA VAL A 187 -7.42 -4.54 0.85
C VAL A 187 -7.78 -5.75 1.71
N GLN A 188 -8.15 -6.89 1.11
CA GLN A 188 -8.44 -8.13 1.81
C GLN A 188 -7.27 -8.58 2.70
N VAL A 189 -6.07 -8.66 2.11
CA VAL A 189 -4.89 -9.08 2.86
C VAL A 189 -4.44 -8.03 3.88
N SER A 190 -4.60 -6.75 3.57
CA SER A 190 -4.30 -5.66 4.50
C SER A 190 -5.16 -5.73 5.75
N VAL A 191 -6.48 -5.98 5.59
CA VAL A 191 -7.40 -6.19 6.71
C VAL A 191 -6.96 -7.39 7.53
N LEU A 192 -6.65 -8.52 6.88
CA LEU A 192 -6.17 -9.73 7.56
C LEU A 192 -4.88 -9.46 8.37
N ILE A 193 -3.92 -8.73 7.83
CA ILE A 193 -2.69 -8.36 8.55
C ILE A 193 -3.02 -7.49 9.76
N LEU A 194 -3.91 -6.50 9.62
CA LEU A 194 -4.33 -5.66 10.73
C LEU A 194 -5.07 -6.49 11.80
N GLU A 195 -5.89 -7.47 11.43
CA GLU A 195 -6.54 -8.40 12.36
C GLU A 195 -5.50 -9.22 13.13
N GLN A 196 -4.51 -9.79 12.45
CA GLN A 196 -3.41 -10.53 13.10
C GLN A 196 -2.59 -9.62 14.02
N HIS A 197 -2.41 -8.35 13.63
CA HIS A 197 -1.71 -7.37 14.44
C HIS A 197 -2.53 -7.00 15.69
N ASN A 198 -3.85 -6.89 15.54
CA ASN A 198 -4.80 -6.62 16.62
C ASN A 198 -4.75 -7.70 17.72
N VAL A 199 -4.49 -8.96 17.34
CA VAL A 199 -4.33 -10.08 18.28
C VAL A 199 -2.87 -10.42 18.63
N GLY A 200 -1.91 -9.56 18.28
CA GLY A 200 -0.49 -9.68 18.66
C GLY A 200 0.34 -10.71 17.88
N HIS A 201 -0.21 -11.39 16.88
CA HIS A 201 0.49 -12.48 16.17
C HIS A 201 1.60 -11.98 15.23
N VAL A 202 1.49 -10.73 14.77
CA VAL A 202 2.47 -10.09 13.87
C VAL A 202 3.11 -8.84 14.46
N GLU A 203 3.18 -8.73 15.80
CA GLU A 203 3.71 -7.55 16.50
C GLU A 203 5.16 -7.22 16.10
N LYS A 204 5.98 -8.23 15.78
CA LYS A 204 7.37 -8.02 15.32
C LYS A 204 7.44 -7.26 13.98
N LEU A 205 6.46 -7.46 13.09
CA LEU A 205 6.36 -6.69 11.84
C LEU A 205 6.10 -5.19 12.12
N ALA A 206 5.41 -4.87 13.23
CA ALA A 206 5.01 -3.50 13.57
C ALA A 206 6.20 -2.55 13.79
N SER A 207 7.38 -3.09 14.08
CA SER A 207 8.62 -2.32 14.30
C SER A 207 9.02 -1.43 13.10
N LYS A 208 8.44 -1.65 11.91
CA LYS A 208 8.72 -0.90 10.66
C LYS A 208 7.62 0.06 10.20
N SER A 209 6.68 0.49 11.04
CA SER A 209 5.57 1.40 10.65
C SER A 209 4.63 0.86 9.55
N PHE A 210 4.54 -0.47 9.43
CA PHE A 210 3.64 -1.11 8.47
C PHE A 210 2.17 -0.83 8.74
N PRO A 211 1.65 -0.82 9.98
CA PRO A 211 0.24 -0.50 10.24
C PRO A 211 -0.14 0.86 9.66
N GLU A 212 0.64 1.91 9.89
CA GLU A 212 0.35 3.26 9.40
C GLU A 212 0.39 3.32 7.86
N ARG A 213 1.36 2.63 7.23
CA ARG A 213 1.43 2.54 5.75
C ARG A 213 0.25 1.80 5.17
N ILE A 214 -0.16 0.68 5.77
CA ILE A 214 -1.34 -0.11 5.38
C ILE A 214 -2.59 0.76 5.47
N ILE A 215 -2.82 1.42 6.61
CA ILE A 215 -4.00 2.28 6.82
C ILE A 215 -4.01 3.41 5.79
N GLY A 216 -2.87 4.04 5.53
CA GLY A 216 -2.73 5.07 4.50
C GLY A 216 -3.08 4.56 3.11
N ALA A 217 -2.61 3.37 2.74
CA ALA A 217 -2.92 2.73 1.47
C ALA A 217 -4.43 2.42 1.35
N ILE A 218 -5.06 1.89 2.40
CA ILE A 218 -6.51 1.66 2.42
C ILE A 218 -7.27 2.98 2.24
N CYS A 219 -6.89 4.06 2.93
CA CYS A 219 -7.53 5.38 2.77
C CYS A 219 -7.48 5.89 1.32
N ARG A 220 -6.32 5.74 0.66
CA ARG A 220 -6.12 6.09 -0.76
C ARG A 220 -7.00 5.25 -1.67
N LEU A 221 -6.96 3.92 -1.51
CA LEU A 221 -7.70 2.98 -2.35
C LEU A 221 -9.21 3.17 -2.18
N MET A 222 -9.71 3.30 -0.95
CA MET A 222 -11.13 3.50 -0.69
C MET A 222 -11.64 4.83 -1.24
N SER A 223 -10.87 5.89 -1.07
CA SER A 223 -11.22 7.17 -1.69
C SER A 223 -11.31 7.09 -3.22
N GLN A 224 -10.41 6.32 -3.87
CA GLN A 224 -10.43 6.12 -5.32
C GLN A 224 -11.59 5.23 -5.76
N THR A 225 -11.87 4.16 -5.02
CA THR A 225 -12.98 3.26 -5.31
C THR A 225 -14.29 4.04 -5.21
N LEU A 226 -14.53 4.73 -4.10
CA LEU A 226 -15.78 5.45 -3.85
C LEU A 226 -16.01 6.61 -4.84
N SER A 227 -14.97 7.34 -5.24
CA SER A 227 -15.09 8.44 -6.21
C SER A 227 -15.41 7.98 -7.64
N LYS A 228 -15.16 6.70 -7.97
CA LYS A 228 -15.42 6.12 -9.29
C LYS A 228 -16.76 5.41 -9.42
N GLN A 229 -17.54 5.33 -8.34
CA GLN A 229 -18.88 4.74 -8.42
C GLN A 229 -19.79 5.62 -9.28
N ARG A 230 -20.51 5.01 -10.22
CA ARG A 230 -21.44 5.68 -11.10
C ARG A 230 -22.81 5.85 -10.42
N TYR A 231 -23.65 6.70 -11.00
CA TYR A 231 -25.00 6.97 -10.49
C TYR A 231 -25.91 5.74 -10.49
N ASP A 232 -25.61 4.73 -11.32
CA ASP A 232 -26.32 3.45 -11.39
C ASP A 232 -25.81 2.43 -10.36
N GLY A 233 -24.89 2.83 -9.48
CA GLY A 233 -24.27 1.99 -8.46
C GLY A 233 -23.09 1.17 -8.96
N SER A 234 -22.84 1.12 -10.28
CA SER A 234 -21.78 0.29 -10.86
C SER A 234 -20.39 0.93 -10.76
N TRP A 235 -19.38 0.09 -10.87
CA TRP A 235 -18.03 0.49 -11.26
C TRP A 235 -17.78 0.06 -12.69
N ASP A 236 -17.49 1.04 -13.55
CA ASP A 236 -17.20 0.85 -14.97
C ASP A 236 -18.34 0.21 -15.80
N GLY A 237 -19.56 0.14 -15.25
CA GLY A 237 -20.68 -0.55 -15.91
C GLY A 237 -20.49 -2.07 -16.05
N SER A 238 -19.44 -2.66 -15.46
CA SER A 238 -19.16 -4.09 -15.56
C SER A 238 -19.62 -4.82 -14.30
N LEU A 239 -20.29 -5.96 -14.45
CA LEU A 239 -20.72 -6.81 -13.33
C LEU A 239 -19.54 -7.25 -12.46
N GLU A 240 -18.46 -7.72 -13.09
CA GLU A 240 -17.31 -8.28 -12.40
C GLU A 240 -16.46 -7.20 -11.73
N VAL A 241 -16.23 -6.05 -12.40
CA VAL A 241 -15.54 -4.90 -11.80
C VAL A 241 -16.33 -4.31 -10.62
N THR A 242 -17.66 -4.25 -10.75
CA THR A 242 -18.56 -3.83 -9.67
C THR A 242 -18.44 -4.79 -8.48
N SER A 243 -18.35 -6.10 -8.75
CA SER A 243 -18.22 -7.13 -7.73
C SER A 243 -16.90 -7.05 -6.98
N TYR A 244 -15.76 -6.85 -7.67
CA TYR A 244 -14.48 -6.57 -7.01
C TYR A 244 -14.57 -5.35 -6.08
N SER A 245 -15.24 -4.30 -6.53
CA SER A 245 -15.37 -3.04 -5.79
C SER A 245 -16.26 -3.17 -4.56
N ILE A 246 -17.37 -3.92 -4.65
CA ILE A 246 -18.21 -4.28 -3.51
C ILE A 246 -17.41 -5.07 -2.48
N ILE A 247 -16.64 -6.08 -2.92
CA ILE A 247 -15.82 -6.90 -2.03
C ILE A 247 -14.76 -6.03 -1.34
N THR A 248 -14.06 -5.19 -2.10
CA THR A 248 -13.10 -4.22 -1.56
C THR A 248 -13.74 -3.35 -0.48
N ALA A 249 -14.91 -2.77 -0.76
CA ALA A 249 -15.63 -1.92 0.18
C ALA A 249 -16.14 -2.67 1.42
N GLY A 250 -16.57 -3.92 1.26
CA GLY A 250 -17.05 -4.76 2.35
C GLY A 250 -15.92 -5.13 3.32
N TYR A 251 -14.75 -5.50 2.81
CA TYR A 251 -13.57 -5.71 3.66
C TYR A 251 -13.12 -4.40 4.33
N ALA A 252 -13.16 -3.28 3.61
CA ALA A 252 -12.87 -2.00 4.25
C ALA A 252 -13.89 -1.65 5.35
N LEU A 253 -15.17 -1.99 5.19
CA LEU A 253 -16.22 -1.66 6.17
C LEU A 253 -16.02 -2.33 7.55
N SER A 254 -15.28 -3.44 7.63
CA SER A 254 -14.96 -4.09 8.92
C SER A 254 -13.97 -3.29 9.78
N LEU A 255 -13.27 -2.31 9.19
CA LEU A 255 -12.28 -1.47 9.87
C LEU A 255 -12.97 -0.40 10.75
N PRO A 256 -12.27 0.14 11.77
CA PRO A 256 -12.85 1.03 12.78
C PRO A 256 -12.98 2.48 12.29
N TRP A 257 -13.65 2.70 11.16
CA TRP A 257 -13.91 4.04 10.64
C TRP A 257 -14.89 4.83 11.52
N GLY A 258 -14.85 6.16 11.37
CA GLY A 258 -15.91 7.04 11.84
C GLY A 258 -17.26 6.73 11.17
N ALA A 259 -18.35 7.10 11.86
CA ALA A 259 -19.72 6.77 11.45
C ALA A 259 -20.05 7.24 10.02
N ALA A 260 -19.62 8.46 9.65
CA ALA A 260 -19.88 9.02 8.32
C ALA A 260 -19.25 8.18 7.19
N VAL A 261 -18.03 7.70 7.39
CA VAL A 261 -17.36 6.81 6.44
C VAL A 261 -18.05 5.44 6.39
N LYS A 262 -18.42 4.86 7.54
CA LYS A 262 -19.16 3.59 7.57
C LYS A 262 -20.48 3.68 6.84
N ASP A 263 -21.25 4.75 7.03
CA ASP A 263 -22.54 4.94 6.37
C ASP A 263 -22.37 5.09 4.86
N TYR A 264 -21.39 5.88 4.42
CA TYR A 264 -21.11 6.04 2.99
C TYR A 264 -20.65 4.74 2.32
N LEU A 265 -19.83 3.93 3.00
CA LEU A 265 -19.44 2.60 2.54
C LEU A 265 -20.66 1.67 2.42
N ARG A 266 -21.56 1.66 3.42
CA ARG A 266 -22.79 0.85 3.38
C ARG A 266 -23.68 1.24 2.21
N ASP A 267 -23.90 2.53 2.00
CA ASP A 267 -24.71 3.05 0.89
C ASP A 267 -24.08 2.70 -0.46
N SER A 268 -22.76 2.82 -0.59
CA SER A 268 -22.03 2.45 -1.80
C SER A 268 -22.13 0.95 -2.10
N ILE A 269 -21.94 0.10 -1.08
CA ILE A 269 -22.12 -1.36 -1.17
C ILE A 269 -23.54 -1.71 -1.58
N ARG A 270 -24.56 -1.11 -0.95
CA ARG A 270 -25.98 -1.34 -1.29
C ARG A 270 -26.24 -1.06 -2.77
N GLN A 271 -25.86 0.11 -3.25
CA GLN A 271 -26.05 0.50 -4.66
C GLN A 271 -25.33 -0.45 -5.63
N GLY A 272 -24.11 -0.88 -5.30
CA GLY A 272 -23.39 -1.87 -6.08
C GLY A 272 -24.11 -3.23 -6.12
N ARG A 273 -24.62 -3.69 -4.98
CA ARG A 273 -25.40 -4.94 -4.90
C ARG A 273 -26.68 -4.86 -5.73
N ASP A 274 -27.40 -3.75 -5.66
CA ASP A 274 -28.61 -3.51 -6.45
C ASP A 274 -28.29 -3.59 -7.95
N TYR A 275 -27.17 -2.99 -8.39
CA TYR A 275 -26.69 -3.09 -9.77
C TYR A 275 -26.40 -4.54 -10.19
N VAL A 276 -25.59 -5.25 -9.41
CA VAL A 276 -25.21 -6.64 -9.72
C VAL A 276 -26.45 -7.53 -9.77
N GLN A 277 -27.33 -7.46 -8.78
CA GLN A 277 -28.55 -8.26 -8.74
C GLN A 277 -29.49 -7.99 -9.93
N ALA A 278 -29.67 -6.72 -10.29
CA ALA A 278 -30.51 -6.35 -11.43
C ALA A 278 -29.94 -6.82 -12.77
N LYS A 279 -28.60 -6.82 -12.90
CA LYS A 279 -27.92 -7.08 -14.18
C LYS A 279 -27.44 -8.52 -14.36
N TYR A 280 -27.28 -9.30 -13.29
CA TYR A 280 -26.68 -10.65 -13.33
C TYR A 280 -27.43 -11.65 -14.22
N SER A 281 -28.75 -11.48 -14.37
CA SER A 281 -29.56 -12.33 -15.25
C SER A 281 -29.39 -12.02 -16.75
N HIS A 282 -28.67 -10.96 -17.09
CA HIS A 282 -28.40 -10.54 -18.46
C HIS A 282 -26.95 -10.89 -18.84
N LEU A 283 -26.76 -11.40 -20.06
CA LEU A 283 -25.43 -11.59 -20.64
C LEU A 283 -24.74 -10.23 -20.82
N ASP A 284 -23.56 -10.06 -20.22
CA ASP A 284 -22.86 -8.79 -20.09
C ASP A 284 -22.11 -8.35 -21.38
N ASN A 285 -21.15 -9.05 -21.97
CA ASN A 285 -20.21 -8.57 -23.02
C ASN A 285 -18.91 -7.96 -22.48
N THR A 286 -18.83 -7.47 -21.23
CA THR A 286 -17.56 -7.01 -20.62
C THR A 286 -16.64 -8.15 -20.14
N TYR A 287 -16.68 -9.31 -20.80
CA TYR A 287 -16.07 -10.57 -20.33
C TYR A 287 -14.56 -10.71 -20.57
N PHE A 288 -13.90 -9.72 -21.17
CA PHE A 288 -12.49 -9.80 -21.56
C PHE A 288 -11.56 -9.11 -20.56
N LEU A 289 -11.73 -9.41 -19.27
CA LEU A 289 -10.99 -8.76 -18.19
C LEU A 289 -9.69 -9.47 -17.84
N TRP A 290 -9.52 -10.73 -18.25
CA TRP A 290 -8.40 -11.59 -17.87
C TRP A 290 -7.36 -11.64 -18.99
N ILE A 291 -6.08 -11.71 -18.62
CA ILE A 291 -4.94 -11.61 -19.57
C ILE A 291 -4.42 -13.01 -19.99
N GLU A 292 -5.13 -14.09 -19.64
CA GLU A 292 -4.72 -15.47 -19.95
C GLU A 292 -4.41 -15.75 -21.44
N LYS A 293 -3.59 -16.78 -21.68
CA LYS A 293 -2.93 -17.05 -22.97
C LYS A 293 -3.86 -17.47 -24.13
N VAL A 294 -5.14 -17.81 -23.90
CA VAL A 294 -5.98 -18.38 -24.97
C VAL A 294 -7.42 -17.89 -25.07
N SER A 295 -8.04 -17.35 -24.02
CA SER A 295 -9.46 -16.93 -24.09
C SER A 295 -9.75 -15.50 -23.60
N TYR A 296 -8.79 -14.82 -22.95
CA TYR A 296 -8.98 -13.52 -22.27
C TYR A 296 -10.23 -13.43 -21.36
N ARG A 297 -10.87 -14.57 -21.06
CA ARG A 297 -12.21 -14.70 -20.47
C ARG A 297 -12.22 -15.91 -19.56
N SER A 298 -12.65 -15.70 -18.32
CA SER A 298 -13.00 -16.76 -17.38
C SER A 298 -14.45 -16.61 -16.94
N LEU A 299 -15.33 -17.45 -17.50
CA LEU A 299 -16.74 -17.50 -17.11
C LEU A 299 -16.93 -17.94 -15.66
N LEU A 300 -16.04 -18.84 -15.19
CA LEU A 300 -16.03 -19.28 -13.81
C LEU A 300 -15.80 -18.09 -12.88
N LEU A 301 -14.66 -17.40 -13.03
CA LEU A 301 -14.29 -16.24 -12.19
C LEU A 301 -15.34 -15.14 -12.23
N HIS A 302 -15.87 -14.85 -13.42
CA HIS A 302 -17.00 -13.95 -13.57
C HIS A 302 -18.17 -14.34 -12.65
N SER A 303 -18.64 -15.59 -12.76
CA SER A 303 -19.75 -16.10 -11.94
C SER A 303 -19.42 -16.10 -10.46
N VAL A 304 -18.17 -16.43 -10.08
CA VAL A 304 -17.69 -16.43 -8.69
C VAL A 304 -17.89 -15.06 -8.07
N TYR A 305 -17.26 -14.03 -8.64
CA TYR A 305 -17.23 -12.71 -8.02
C TYR A 305 -18.61 -12.06 -8.03
N CYS A 306 -19.34 -12.20 -9.15
CA CYS A 306 -20.68 -11.68 -9.27
C CYS A 306 -21.68 -12.37 -8.32
N SER A 307 -21.45 -13.64 -7.97
CA SER A 307 -22.23 -14.33 -6.96
C SER A 307 -21.76 -14.01 -5.54
N ALA A 308 -20.46 -13.79 -5.32
CA ALA A 308 -19.90 -13.50 -4.00
C ALA A 308 -20.32 -12.12 -3.48
N ALA A 309 -20.25 -11.10 -4.32
CA ALA A 309 -20.40 -9.72 -3.90
C ALA A 309 -21.77 -9.39 -3.25
N PRO A 310 -22.91 -9.88 -3.77
CA PRO A 310 -24.20 -9.70 -3.11
C PRO A 310 -24.32 -10.39 -1.75
N HIS A 311 -23.59 -11.49 -1.55
CA HIS A 311 -23.71 -12.34 -0.37
C HIS A 311 -22.62 -12.10 0.68
N LEU A 312 -21.68 -11.20 0.40
CA LEU A 312 -20.57 -10.89 1.30
C LEU A 312 -21.06 -10.52 2.70
N HIS A 313 -20.72 -11.37 3.67
CA HIS A 313 -20.98 -11.13 5.08
C HIS A 313 -19.90 -10.24 5.67
N ILE A 314 -20.29 -9.12 6.28
CA ILE A 314 -19.37 -8.15 6.89
C ILE A 314 -19.39 -8.37 8.40
N ILE A 315 -18.24 -8.78 8.94
CA ILE A 315 -18.08 -9.01 10.37
C ILE A 315 -17.51 -7.73 11.00
N ASP A 316 -18.23 -7.17 11.96
CA ASP A 316 -17.68 -6.11 12.81
C ASP A 316 -16.69 -6.75 13.79
N ALA A 317 -15.42 -6.39 13.66
CA ALA A 317 -14.37 -6.79 14.60
C ALA A 317 -14.18 -5.74 15.69
N THR A 318 -13.74 -6.19 16.86
CA THR A 318 -13.28 -5.30 17.94
C THR A 318 -11.81 -4.97 17.73
N TRP A 319 -11.51 -3.67 17.63
CA TRP A 319 -10.17 -3.18 17.33
C TRP A 319 -9.52 -2.53 18.56
N ALA A 320 -8.23 -2.79 18.75
CA ALA A 320 -7.42 -2.18 19.78
C ALA A 320 -7.30 -0.66 19.55
N PRO A 321 -7.17 0.15 20.62
CA PRO A 321 -7.19 1.62 20.51
C PRO A 321 -6.18 2.18 19.49
N PHE A 322 -4.98 1.62 19.42
CA PHE A 322 -3.95 2.09 18.50
C PHE A 322 -4.32 1.89 17.01
N ILE A 323 -5.11 0.86 16.66
CA ILE A 323 -5.66 0.70 15.31
C ILE A 323 -6.76 1.74 15.09
N VAL A 324 -7.67 1.90 16.05
CA VAL A 324 -8.78 2.86 15.98
C VAL A 324 -8.28 4.29 15.76
N ASP A 325 -7.22 4.68 16.47
CA ASP A 325 -6.59 6.00 16.36
C ASP A 325 -6.00 6.26 14.96
N GLY A 326 -5.62 5.19 14.24
CA GLY A 326 -5.13 5.28 12.86
C GLY A 326 -6.24 5.54 11.83
N PHE A 327 -7.47 5.10 12.11
CA PHE A 327 -8.63 5.22 11.20
C PHE A 327 -9.55 6.40 11.49
N THR A 328 -9.40 7.05 12.64
CA THR A 328 -10.33 8.07 13.12
C THR A 328 -9.67 9.43 13.31
N LEU A 329 -10.47 10.48 13.19
CA LEU A 329 -10.04 11.87 13.44
C LEU A 329 -10.79 12.44 14.63
N PRO A 330 -10.13 13.28 15.45
CA PRO A 330 -10.84 14.11 16.42
C PRO A 330 -11.89 14.98 15.73
N GLN A 331 -13.14 14.90 16.15
CA GLN A 331 -14.29 15.62 15.56
C GLN A 331 -14.05 17.14 15.41
N GLY A 332 -13.35 17.75 16.38
CA GLY A 332 -12.99 19.16 16.33
C GLY A 332 -12.06 19.52 15.17
N ASN A 333 -11.15 18.62 14.79
CA ASN A 333 -10.22 18.83 13.69
C ASN A 333 -10.94 18.71 12.34
N LEU A 334 -11.82 17.72 12.19
CA LEU A 334 -12.61 17.53 10.98
C LEU A 334 -13.45 18.77 10.64
N LYS A 335 -14.21 19.30 11.60
CA LYS A 335 -15.05 20.49 11.39
C LYS A 335 -14.23 21.73 11.04
N LYS A 336 -13.12 21.97 11.73
CA LYS A 336 -12.24 23.11 11.45
C LYS A 336 -11.65 23.03 10.04
N THR A 337 -11.18 21.86 9.63
CA THR A 337 -10.59 21.66 8.31
C THR A 337 -11.64 21.72 7.21
N GLN A 338 -12.84 21.17 7.42
CA GLN A 338 -13.96 21.29 6.50
C GLN A 338 -14.38 22.75 6.31
N TYR A 339 -14.43 23.53 7.39
CA TYR A 339 -14.65 24.97 7.32
C TYR A 339 -13.55 25.67 6.50
N LEU A 340 -12.27 25.36 6.75
CA LEU A 340 -11.17 25.93 5.98
C LEU A 340 -11.29 25.61 4.48
N ILE A 341 -11.45 24.33 4.13
CA ILE A 341 -11.52 23.87 2.73
C ILE A 341 -12.71 24.51 2.00
N SER A 342 -13.89 24.56 2.63
CA SER A 342 -15.09 25.15 2.02
C SER A 342 -14.99 26.66 1.76
N ASN A 343 -14.10 27.37 2.46
CA ASN A 343 -13.88 28.81 2.29
C ASN A 343 -12.71 29.15 1.35
N LEU A 344 -11.94 28.15 0.89
CA LEU A 344 -10.82 28.37 -0.02
C LEU A 344 -11.29 28.37 -1.48
N PRO A 345 -11.06 29.45 -2.26
CA PRO A 345 -11.47 29.52 -3.68
C PRO A 345 -10.93 28.35 -4.51
N LEU A 346 -9.75 27.82 -4.16
CA LEU A 346 -9.13 26.67 -4.81
C LEU A 346 -10.02 25.41 -4.79
N PHE A 347 -10.86 25.26 -3.76
CA PHE A 347 -11.72 24.08 -3.58
C PHE A 347 -13.19 24.35 -3.95
N GLN A 348 -13.50 25.49 -4.55
CA GLN A 348 -14.84 25.78 -5.01
C GLN A 348 -15.28 24.75 -6.06
N GLY A 349 -16.42 24.10 -5.82
CA GLY A 349 -16.97 23.05 -6.70
C GLY A 349 -16.28 21.70 -6.61
N VAL A 350 -15.33 21.50 -5.70
CA VAL A 350 -14.68 20.20 -5.49
C VAL A 350 -15.60 19.30 -4.66
N HIS A 351 -15.91 18.12 -5.20
CA HIS A 351 -16.65 17.08 -4.48
C HIS A 351 -15.69 16.02 -3.95
N PHE A 352 -15.62 15.88 -2.62
CA PHE A 352 -14.91 14.79 -1.98
C PHE A 352 -15.88 13.63 -1.76
N ALA A 353 -15.51 12.42 -2.20
CA ALA A 353 -16.29 11.22 -1.89
C ALA A 353 -16.38 11.02 -0.36
N SER A 354 -15.26 11.21 0.34
CA SER A 354 -15.22 11.38 1.79
C SER A 354 -14.04 12.25 2.17
N LEU A 355 -14.31 13.43 2.74
CA LEU A 355 -13.26 14.30 3.25
C LEU A 355 -12.53 13.66 4.44
N GLU A 356 -13.23 12.86 5.25
CA GLU A 356 -12.64 12.18 6.40
C GLU A 356 -11.52 11.22 5.96
N LEU A 357 -11.73 10.41 4.91
CA LEU A 357 -10.67 9.52 4.37
C LEU A 357 -9.43 10.29 3.93
N VAL A 358 -9.63 11.44 3.27
CA VAL A 358 -8.56 12.31 2.78
C VAL A 358 -7.77 12.92 3.96
N LEU A 359 -8.45 13.27 5.04
CA LEU A 359 -7.82 13.85 6.21
C LEU A 359 -7.13 12.82 7.12
N VAL A 360 -7.63 11.58 7.18
CA VAL A 360 -6.92 10.46 7.84
C VAL A 360 -5.60 10.19 7.12
N GLU A 361 -5.61 10.14 5.77
CA GLU A 361 -4.40 10.01 4.96
C GLU A 361 -3.38 11.14 5.29
N ALA A 362 -3.85 12.39 5.36
CA ALA A 362 -3.00 13.53 5.73
C ALA A 362 -2.47 13.46 7.17
N GLN A 363 -3.25 12.93 8.12
CA GLN A 363 -2.82 12.74 9.51
C GLN A 363 -1.68 11.71 9.61
N LEU A 364 -1.79 10.58 8.90
CA LEU A 364 -0.76 9.56 8.87
C LEU A 364 0.54 10.09 8.25
N MET A 365 0.42 10.84 7.15
CA MET A 365 1.56 11.52 6.55
C MET A 365 2.18 12.58 7.49
N THR A 366 1.37 13.30 8.25
CA THR A 366 1.86 14.23 9.28
C THR A 366 2.59 13.51 10.41
N ALA A 367 2.12 12.32 10.82
CA ALA A 367 2.79 11.51 11.83
C ALA A 367 4.17 11.05 11.34
N GLN A 368 4.28 10.63 10.07
CA GLN A 368 5.58 10.35 9.44
C GLN A 368 6.44 11.62 9.37
N LEU A 369 5.88 12.77 9.00
CA LEU A 369 6.63 14.02 8.88
C LEU A 369 7.28 14.45 10.21
N LYS A 370 6.62 14.16 11.35
CA LYS A 370 7.16 14.45 12.68
C LYS A 370 8.44 13.67 12.99
N SER A 371 8.65 12.49 12.42
CA SER A 371 9.91 11.75 12.63
C SER A 371 11.07 12.35 11.83
N PHE A 372 10.79 12.97 10.68
CA PHE A 372 11.78 13.61 9.81
C PHE A 372 12.07 15.08 10.17
N ARG A 373 11.26 15.70 11.03
CA ARG A 373 11.32 17.15 11.30
C ARG A 373 12.68 17.67 11.79
N ASN A 374 13.48 16.82 12.44
CA ASN A 374 14.79 17.18 12.99
C ASN A 374 15.95 16.71 12.10
N SER A 375 15.67 16.16 10.92
CA SER A 375 16.70 15.56 10.05
C SER A 375 17.68 16.60 9.47
N LEU A 376 17.20 17.79 9.11
CA LEU A 376 18.04 18.88 8.59
C LEU A 376 18.36 19.94 9.64
N PHE A 377 17.34 20.42 10.35
CA PHE A 377 17.48 21.46 11.36
C PHE A 377 17.16 20.88 12.75
N ASN A 378 18.18 20.74 13.60
CA ASN A 378 17.98 20.31 14.98
C ASN A 378 17.35 21.44 15.80
N ARG A 379 16.05 21.31 16.08
CA ARG A 379 15.27 22.30 16.82
C ARG A 379 15.65 22.43 18.30
N SER A 380 16.37 21.44 18.84
CA SER A 380 16.87 21.48 20.23
C SER A 380 17.83 22.65 20.46
N ASP A 381 18.43 23.15 19.38
CA ASP A 381 19.48 24.16 19.41
C ASP A 381 18.95 25.58 19.06
N ILE A 382 17.66 25.73 18.71
CA ILE A 382 17.09 26.97 18.16
C ILE A 382 15.66 27.21 18.67
N PRO A 383 15.31 28.44 19.10
CA PRO A 383 13.93 28.79 19.46
C PRO A 383 13.05 28.92 18.21
N MET A 384 12.47 27.81 17.75
CA MET A 384 11.47 27.76 16.68
C MET A 384 10.02 27.78 17.23
N THR A 385 9.09 28.26 16.42
CA THR A 385 7.66 28.35 16.74
C THR A 385 7.00 26.97 16.86
N VAL A 386 5.87 26.93 17.60
CA VAL A 386 5.06 25.71 17.76
C VAL A 386 4.65 25.17 16.38
N GLU A 387 4.85 23.87 16.16
CA GLU A 387 4.68 23.10 14.92
C GLU A 387 3.25 23.02 14.36
N LYS A 388 2.55 24.14 14.28
CA LYS A 388 1.19 24.21 13.74
C LYS A 388 1.14 23.94 12.24
N TYR A 389 2.25 24.17 11.52
CA TYR A 389 2.32 24.03 10.07
C TYR A 389 2.46 22.58 9.58
N LEU A 390 2.99 21.64 10.39
CA LEU A 390 3.22 20.26 9.94
C LEU A 390 1.93 19.58 9.44
N GLY A 391 0.83 19.78 10.18
CA GLY A 391 -0.48 19.28 9.77
C GLY A 391 -1.02 19.97 8.52
N ALA A 392 -0.72 21.26 8.35
CA ALA A 392 -1.16 22.04 7.19
C ALA A 392 -0.44 21.59 5.91
N ILE A 393 0.87 21.31 5.96
CA ILE A 393 1.65 20.85 4.80
C ILE A 393 1.02 19.58 4.21
N SER A 394 0.89 18.52 5.01
CA SER A 394 0.34 17.24 4.54
C SER A 394 -1.10 17.40 4.06
N MET A 395 -1.92 18.17 4.81
CA MET A 395 -3.32 18.40 4.45
C MET A 395 -3.46 19.11 3.10
N ILE A 396 -2.67 20.14 2.82
CA ILE A 396 -2.70 20.88 1.55
C ILE A 396 -2.33 19.94 0.40
N TRP A 397 -1.23 19.20 0.51
CA TRP A 397 -0.78 18.29 -0.55
C TRP A 397 -1.80 17.19 -0.84
N VAL A 398 -2.32 16.52 0.20
CA VAL A 398 -3.26 15.41 0.04
C VAL A 398 -4.61 15.90 -0.51
N THR A 399 -5.13 17.03 -0.03
CA THR A 399 -6.40 17.59 -0.54
C THR A 399 -6.28 18.11 -1.97
N CYS A 400 -5.17 18.79 -2.31
CA CYS A 400 -4.90 19.23 -3.67
C CYS A 400 -4.70 18.06 -4.63
N ASN A 401 -4.03 16.98 -4.20
CA ASN A 401 -3.92 15.79 -5.04
C ASN A 401 -5.30 15.17 -5.28
N HIS A 402 -6.15 15.07 -4.26
CA HIS A 402 -7.51 14.57 -4.41
C HIS A 402 -8.35 15.41 -5.37
N LYS A 403 -8.29 16.74 -5.26
CA LYS A 403 -8.94 17.68 -6.20
C LYS A 403 -8.53 17.41 -7.65
N ASN A 404 -7.27 17.08 -7.89
CA ASN A 404 -6.72 16.84 -9.22
C ASN A 404 -6.77 15.35 -9.61
N ASN A 405 -7.82 14.63 -9.19
CA ASN A 405 -8.05 13.21 -9.50
C ASN A 405 -6.88 12.28 -9.11
N ARG A 406 -6.11 12.66 -8.09
CA ARG A 406 -4.97 11.89 -7.56
C ARG A 406 -3.88 11.65 -8.61
N GLY A 407 -3.53 12.68 -9.37
CA GLY A 407 -2.49 12.61 -10.41
C GLY A 407 -1.07 12.31 -9.90
N LEU A 408 -0.79 12.55 -8.62
CA LEU A 408 0.50 12.24 -7.99
C LEU A 408 0.46 10.93 -7.21
N SER A 409 1.54 10.15 -7.31
CA SER A 409 1.78 8.98 -6.46
C SER A 409 2.05 9.38 -5.00
N TYR A 410 1.95 8.44 -4.07
CA TYR A 410 2.26 8.71 -2.67
C TYR A 410 3.73 9.14 -2.50
N LYS A 411 4.67 8.48 -3.18
CA LYS A 411 6.09 8.85 -3.13
C LYS A 411 6.34 10.27 -3.60
N THR A 412 5.75 10.66 -4.73
CA THR A 412 5.90 12.03 -5.24
C THR A 412 5.24 13.03 -4.29
N MET A 413 4.06 12.73 -3.72
CA MET A 413 3.46 13.60 -2.70
C MET A 413 4.37 13.72 -1.47
N TRP A 414 4.96 12.63 -1.01
CA TRP A 414 5.84 12.60 0.15
C TRP A 414 7.10 13.43 -0.08
N GLU A 415 7.73 13.33 -1.25
CA GLU A 415 8.85 14.19 -1.66
C GLU A 415 8.46 15.67 -1.61
N MET A 416 7.28 16.03 -2.12
CA MET A 416 6.79 17.40 -2.10
C MET A 416 6.47 17.92 -0.69
N VAL A 417 5.96 17.05 0.18
CA VAL A 417 5.71 17.35 1.59
C VAL A 417 7.02 17.59 2.34
N LEU A 418 8.04 16.75 2.12
CA LEU A 418 9.37 16.95 2.68
C LEU A 418 10.02 18.24 2.18
N LEU A 419 9.95 18.53 0.88
CA LEU A 419 10.49 19.77 0.33
C LEU A 419 9.78 21.01 0.92
N SER A 420 8.46 20.95 1.10
CA SER A 420 7.69 22.03 1.72
C SER A 420 8.08 22.24 3.18
N LEU A 421 8.33 21.15 3.92
CA LEU A 421 8.87 21.23 5.28
C LEU A 421 10.23 21.92 5.29
N PHE A 422 11.14 21.51 4.42
CA PHE A 422 12.49 22.07 4.38
C PHE A 422 12.49 23.55 4.00
N ASN A 423 11.66 23.96 3.03
CA ASN A 423 11.52 25.37 2.68
C ASN A 423 11.06 26.23 3.86
N LEU A 424 10.04 25.76 4.60
CA LEU A 424 9.57 26.47 5.80
C LEU A 424 10.62 26.51 6.91
N GLN A 425 11.38 25.42 7.09
CA GLN A 425 12.43 25.37 8.09
C GLN A 425 13.60 26.28 7.77
N VAL A 426 14.02 26.35 6.51
CA VAL A 426 15.06 27.28 6.04
C VAL A 426 14.61 28.71 6.24
N ASP A 427 13.39 29.06 5.84
CA ASP A 427 12.84 30.40 6.00
C ASP A 427 12.84 30.83 7.48
N GLU A 428 12.30 29.97 8.36
CA GLU A 428 12.32 30.20 9.81
C GLU A 428 13.76 30.28 10.37
N TYR A 429 14.69 29.49 9.84
CA TYR A 429 16.11 29.54 10.22
C TYR A 429 16.78 30.86 9.80
N MET A 430 16.51 31.34 8.59
CA MET A 430 17.02 32.61 8.08
C MET A 430 16.55 33.77 8.95
N GLU A 431 15.29 33.79 9.37
CA GLU A 431 14.73 34.84 10.23
C GLU A 431 15.19 34.75 11.70
N SER A 432 15.27 33.54 12.25
CA SER A 432 15.51 33.34 13.68
C SER A 432 17.00 33.29 14.06
N VAL A 433 17.85 32.83 13.14
CA VAL A 433 19.29 32.63 13.38
C VAL A 433 20.12 33.60 12.54
N VAL A 434 20.01 33.54 11.21
CA VAL A 434 20.91 34.30 10.31
C VAL A 434 20.68 35.80 10.42
N ALA A 435 19.43 36.26 10.46
CA ALA A 435 19.10 37.68 10.57
C ALA A 435 19.58 38.33 11.89
N ARG A 436 19.91 37.53 12.92
CA ARG A 436 20.43 38.01 14.21
C ARG A 436 21.96 38.05 14.27
N MET A 437 22.64 37.57 13.23
CA MET A 437 24.10 37.58 13.18
C MET A 437 24.66 38.97 12.85
N PRO A 438 25.88 39.29 13.31
CA PRO A 438 26.62 40.46 12.84
C PRO A 438 26.79 40.45 11.31
N GLN A 439 26.79 41.63 10.68
CA GLN A 439 26.94 41.73 9.23
C GLN A 439 28.26 41.14 8.69
N ALA A 440 29.32 41.17 9.47
CA ALA A 440 30.60 40.53 9.13
C ALA A 440 30.45 39.00 9.05
N ASP A 441 29.71 38.41 9.98
CA ASP A 441 29.45 36.97 10.06
C ASP A 441 28.54 36.51 8.92
N ILE A 442 27.53 37.31 8.55
CA ILE A 442 26.68 37.06 7.39
C ILE A 442 27.51 37.08 6.10
N SER A 443 28.41 38.07 5.96
CA SER A 443 29.29 38.18 4.80
C SER A 443 30.19 36.95 4.67
N LEU A 444 30.79 36.53 5.79
CA LEU A 444 31.61 35.32 5.85
C LEU A 444 30.80 34.07 5.47
N LEU A 445 29.58 33.91 6.02
CA LEU A 445 28.69 32.80 5.70
C LEU A 445 28.34 32.75 4.20
N MET A 446 27.97 33.89 3.61
CA MET A 446 27.66 33.97 2.18
C MET A 446 28.83 33.55 1.30
N ASP A 447 30.06 33.97 1.62
CA ASP A 447 31.24 33.63 0.84
C ASP A 447 31.50 32.12 0.85
N HIS A 448 31.29 31.47 1.99
CA HIS A 448 31.42 30.01 2.10
C HIS A 448 30.33 29.26 1.31
N LEU A 449 29.07 29.69 1.41
CA LEU A 449 27.96 29.06 0.68
C LEU A 449 28.14 29.22 -0.84
N LYS A 450 28.55 30.40 -1.31
CA LYS A 450 28.87 30.64 -2.73
C LYS A 450 30.02 29.76 -3.23
N TYR A 451 31.06 29.59 -2.41
CA TYR A 451 32.17 28.70 -2.74
C TYR A 451 31.68 27.25 -2.89
N GLN A 452 30.84 26.77 -1.97
CA GLN A 452 30.29 25.42 -2.03
C GLN A 452 29.35 25.22 -3.23
N SER A 453 28.46 26.17 -3.51
CA SER A 453 27.57 26.16 -4.69
C SER A 453 28.39 26.06 -5.99
N LYS A 454 29.48 26.85 -6.10
CA LYS A 454 30.36 26.82 -7.26
C LYS A 454 31.04 25.46 -7.44
N LEU A 455 31.52 24.83 -6.35
CA LEU A 455 32.07 23.48 -6.40
C LEU A 455 31.04 22.45 -6.88
N ALA A 456 29.80 22.54 -6.40
CA ALA A 456 28.71 21.65 -6.82
C ALA A 456 28.36 21.82 -8.31
N SER A 457 28.28 23.07 -8.79
CA SER A 457 28.03 23.39 -10.20
C SER A 457 29.14 22.86 -11.12
N MET A 458 30.40 22.94 -10.70
CA MET A 458 31.53 22.38 -11.45
C MET A 458 31.49 20.85 -11.50
N ALA A 459 31.11 20.19 -10.40
CA ALA A 459 30.97 18.73 -10.36
C ALA A 459 29.89 18.21 -11.34
N ALA A 460 28.79 18.96 -11.54
CA ALA A 460 27.72 18.58 -12.47
C ALA A 460 28.15 18.56 -13.95
N THR A 461 29.24 19.25 -14.31
CA THR A 461 29.74 19.30 -15.71
C THR A 461 30.70 18.19 -16.10
N ASN A 462 31.30 17.49 -15.13
CA ASN A 462 32.33 16.48 -15.37
C ASN A 462 31.99 15.16 -14.65
N PRO A 463 31.22 14.25 -15.27
CA PRO A 463 30.84 12.98 -14.64
C PRO A 463 31.99 11.95 -14.54
N SER A 464 33.19 12.26 -15.04
CA SER A 464 34.39 11.40 -14.90
C SER A 464 35.68 12.16 -15.18
N PRO A 465 36.69 12.03 -14.32
CA PRO A 465 38.03 11.73 -14.76
C PRO A 465 38.30 10.25 -14.47
N LYS A 466 38.73 9.52 -15.50
CA LYS A 466 39.48 8.27 -15.27
C LYS A 466 40.57 8.59 -14.25
N PHE A 467 40.54 7.96 -13.08
CA PHE A 467 41.65 8.01 -12.14
C PHE A 467 42.85 7.30 -12.80
N ALA A 468 43.64 8.06 -13.56
CA ALA A 468 45.04 7.77 -13.72
C ALA A 468 45.71 8.12 -12.39
N ASN A 469 46.44 7.17 -11.81
CA ASN A 469 47.25 7.33 -10.62
C ASN A 469 48.15 8.57 -10.76
N GLY A 470 47.77 9.65 -10.11
CA GLY A 470 48.53 10.87 -9.95
C GLY A 470 47.94 11.58 -8.76
N SER A 471 48.75 11.79 -7.73
CA SER A 471 48.41 12.48 -6.49
C SER A 471 47.75 13.84 -6.76
N VAL A 472 46.42 13.87 -6.73
CA VAL A 472 45.67 15.12 -6.65
C VAL A 472 45.75 15.53 -5.19
N GLN A 473 46.50 16.59 -4.90
CA GLN A 473 46.35 17.36 -3.67
C GLN A 473 44.85 17.65 -3.52
N ALA A 474 44.23 17.11 -2.48
CA ALA A 474 42.91 17.57 -2.07
C ALA A 474 43.02 19.09 -1.90
N ASP A 475 42.28 19.85 -2.71
CA ASP A 475 42.14 21.29 -2.50
C ASP A 475 41.66 21.47 -1.08
N VAL A 476 42.58 21.91 -0.22
CA VAL A 476 42.31 22.20 1.18
C VAL A 476 41.32 23.34 1.16
N ASP A 477 40.12 23.11 1.70
CA ASP A 477 39.12 24.16 1.92
C ASP A 477 39.84 25.37 2.55
N PRO A 478 39.99 26.48 1.81
CA PRO A 478 40.81 27.62 2.23
C PRO A 478 40.26 28.28 3.51
N TYR A 479 39.08 27.86 3.97
CA TYR A 479 38.41 28.39 5.14
C TYR A 479 38.25 27.40 6.31
N SER A 480 38.76 26.17 6.20
CA SER A 480 38.65 25.12 7.23
C SER A 480 39.20 25.52 8.62
N GLY A 481 40.09 26.51 8.68
CA GLY A 481 40.64 27.08 9.92
C GLY A 481 39.86 28.27 10.50
N LEU A 482 39.03 28.95 9.69
CA LEU A 482 38.33 30.19 10.06
C LEU A 482 36.96 29.97 10.73
N LEU A 483 36.38 28.78 10.60
CA LEU A 483 35.08 28.42 11.16
C LEU A 483 35.14 27.85 12.58
N LYS A 484 36.32 27.71 13.19
CA LYS A 484 36.41 27.18 14.56
C LYS A 484 35.93 28.25 15.56
N ASP A 485 34.87 27.90 16.29
CA ASP A 485 34.25 28.63 17.40
C ASP A 485 33.45 29.91 17.09
N THR A 486 32.57 29.88 16.09
CA THR A 486 31.57 30.95 15.85
C THR A 486 30.17 30.43 15.50
N PRO A 487 29.09 31.21 15.77
CA PRO A 487 27.72 30.94 15.31
C PRO A 487 27.63 30.66 13.80
N VAL A 488 28.57 31.21 13.03
CA VAL A 488 28.74 31.00 11.59
C VAL A 488 28.94 29.53 11.23
N HIS A 489 29.66 28.74 12.03
CA HIS A 489 29.87 27.32 11.74
C HIS A 489 28.58 26.50 11.82
N GLY A 490 27.74 26.79 12.82
CA GLY A 490 26.43 26.17 12.97
C GLY A 490 25.52 26.48 11.80
N ALA A 491 25.48 27.75 11.36
CA ALA A 491 24.68 28.18 10.22
C ALA A 491 25.18 27.64 8.90
N PHE A 492 26.50 27.65 8.68
CA PHE A 492 27.09 27.03 7.50
C PHE A 492 26.71 25.56 7.43
N LYS A 493 26.95 24.78 8.49
CA LYS A 493 26.61 23.35 8.51
C LYS A 493 25.13 23.09 8.22
N ALA A 494 24.22 23.83 8.84
CA ALA A 494 22.78 23.64 8.65
C ALA A 494 22.34 23.96 7.21
N LEU A 495 22.78 25.10 6.67
CA LEU A 495 22.45 25.51 5.30
C LEU A 495 23.11 24.61 4.27
N SER A 496 24.37 24.21 4.46
CA SER A 496 25.07 23.24 3.60
C SER A 496 24.35 21.90 3.52
N LEU A 497 23.80 21.40 4.64
CA LEU A 497 23.00 20.17 4.66
C LEU A 497 21.70 20.34 3.86
N PHE A 498 21.01 21.48 3.97
CA PHE A 498 19.85 21.79 3.13
C PHE A 498 20.22 21.84 1.65
N MET A 499 21.27 22.59 1.27
CA MET A 499 21.75 22.67 -0.10
C MET A 499 22.08 21.28 -0.66
N GLN A 500 22.76 20.46 0.13
CA GLN A 500 23.09 19.08 -0.24
C GLN A 500 21.82 18.24 -0.46
N GLN A 501 20.84 18.34 0.42
CA GLN A 501 19.60 17.55 0.33
C GLN A 501 18.80 17.89 -0.94
N VAL A 502 18.74 19.18 -1.31
CA VAL A 502 18.06 19.62 -2.53
C VAL A 502 18.86 19.24 -3.77
N THR A 503 20.17 19.48 -3.78
CA THR A 503 21.03 19.21 -4.95
C THR A 503 21.23 17.72 -5.23
N GLN A 504 21.15 16.86 -4.22
CA GLN A 504 21.25 15.41 -4.37
C GLN A 504 19.88 14.74 -4.61
N HIS A 505 18.79 15.51 -4.71
CA HIS A 505 17.47 14.95 -4.96
C HIS A 505 17.45 14.14 -6.28
N SER A 506 16.75 13.01 -6.28
CA SER A 506 16.75 12.06 -7.41
C SER A 506 16.23 12.71 -8.71
N SER A 507 15.23 13.60 -8.60
CA SER A 507 14.68 14.34 -9.73
C SER A 507 15.68 15.32 -10.34
N LEU A 508 16.50 15.98 -9.51
CA LEU A 508 17.51 16.92 -9.98
C LEU A 508 18.70 16.18 -10.58
N THR A 509 19.22 15.16 -9.91
CA THR A 509 20.35 14.36 -10.41
C THR A 509 20.04 13.64 -11.73
N ARG A 510 18.76 13.35 -12.01
CA ARG A 510 18.29 12.81 -13.31
C ARG A 510 17.98 13.87 -14.35
N SER A 511 17.93 15.15 -13.97
CA SER A 511 17.67 16.26 -14.89
C SER A 511 18.92 16.58 -15.73
N PRO A 512 18.78 17.30 -16.85
CA PRO A 512 19.94 17.74 -17.65
C PRO A 512 20.95 18.52 -16.81
N ALA A 513 22.24 18.39 -17.12
CA ALA A 513 23.30 19.07 -16.37
C ALA A 513 23.08 20.59 -16.26
N THR A 514 22.47 21.22 -17.27
CA THR A 514 22.11 22.65 -17.24
C THR A 514 21.12 22.99 -16.13
N VAL A 515 20.13 22.13 -15.88
CA VAL A 515 19.14 22.31 -14.80
C VAL A 515 19.80 22.09 -13.43
N GLN A 516 20.70 21.10 -13.34
CA GLN A 516 21.48 20.87 -12.11
C GLN A 516 22.36 22.09 -11.78
N GLN A 517 22.99 22.69 -12.79
CA GLN A 517 23.81 23.88 -12.63
C GLN A 517 22.98 25.11 -12.25
N GLU A 518 21.86 25.32 -12.94
CA GLU A 518 20.94 26.43 -12.65
C GLU A 518 20.43 26.34 -11.22
N MET A 519 19.95 25.16 -10.82
CA MET A 519 19.50 24.91 -9.44
C MET A 519 20.64 25.09 -8.41
N ALA A 520 21.85 24.63 -8.71
CA ALA A 520 22.99 24.81 -7.81
C ALA A 520 23.37 26.29 -7.61
N LEU A 521 23.07 27.16 -8.59
CA LEU A 521 23.31 28.60 -8.52
C LEU A 521 22.13 29.37 -7.91
N GLU A 522 20.89 28.88 -8.07
CA GLU A 522 19.68 29.48 -7.49
C GLU A 522 19.54 29.22 -5.99
N ILE A 523 19.96 28.04 -5.53
CA ILE A 523 20.08 27.70 -4.10
C ILE A 523 21.25 28.47 -3.48
#